data_AF-A0A957ID38-F1
#
_entry.id   AF-A0A957ID38-F1
#
_cell.length_a   1.000
_cell.length_b   1.000
_cell.length_c   1.000
_cell.angle_alpha   90.00
_cell.angle_beta   90.00
_cell.angle_gamma   90.00
#
_symmetry.space_group_name_H-M   'P 1'
#
loop_
_entity.id
_entity.type
_entity.pdbx_description
1 polymer ?
#
loop_
_entity_poly.entity_id
_entity_poly.type
_entity_poly.pdbx_seq_one_letter_code
_entity_poly.pdbx_strand_id
1 'polypeptide(L)'
;MNHQQYPAYVARLLAQAEALCAEEFGQADAAALCYEILALFPEHTTASELIYTAFCDPQLIYENRKALSRTIDEWDDRPWQQRRRLGKSFSFMSTWLPPQSPNDEELFAPPPDIAAMLDEGQHQLMQDFLMGQTKGADVAWHIFAEAIKYTNDPHTTLLWIGYLYAEHGYFAEAVDILEILEVQFPQDSAARRLWAEARWWRDNQGRIPWVPTIDAGAGNGRRYREIMRQIDPNFDSFETADNPLLEYIPPEVANLPADFQLPMTLSPELMAQLAEILGPGVSTGLKKGPVDWGFLDKYEQGDLSDIEIPTWAQYILLDLDDPKLEIEFKRFLLSFLANPP
;
A
#
# COMPACT_ATOMS: atom_id res chain seq x y z
N MET A 1 -0.17 -28.81 -18.67
CA MET A 1 -0.14 -28.10 -17.37
C MET A 1 -0.53 -29.13 -16.33
N ASN A 2 0.35 -29.45 -15.38
CA ASN A 2 -0.02 -30.32 -14.26
C ASN A 2 -1.11 -29.60 -13.46
N HIS A 3 -2.30 -30.19 -13.37
CA HIS A 3 -3.28 -29.75 -12.39
C HIS A 3 -2.71 -30.09 -11.02
N GLN A 4 -2.04 -29.13 -10.37
CA GLN A 4 -1.61 -29.27 -8.99
C GLN A 4 -2.87 -29.50 -8.16
N GLN A 5 -3.04 -30.74 -7.69
CA GLN A 5 -4.23 -31.12 -6.96
C GLN A 5 -4.11 -30.58 -5.53
N TYR A 6 -4.76 -29.45 -5.28
CA TYR A 6 -4.83 -28.87 -3.94
C TYR A 6 -5.68 -29.75 -3.00
N PRO A 7 -5.46 -29.68 -1.67
CA PRO A 7 -6.31 -30.34 -0.70
C PRO A 7 -7.78 -29.91 -0.83
N ALA A 8 -8.71 -30.80 -0.50
CA ALA A 8 -10.15 -30.55 -0.63
C ALA A 8 -10.65 -29.32 0.16
N TYR A 9 -9.97 -28.95 1.26
CA TYR A 9 -10.34 -27.76 2.02
C TYR A 9 -10.11 -26.46 1.24
N VAL A 10 -9.16 -26.41 0.30
CA VAL A 10 -8.89 -25.22 -0.51
C VAL A 10 -10.10 -24.87 -1.37
N ALA A 11 -10.66 -25.86 -2.08
CA ALA A 11 -11.88 -25.66 -2.87
C ALA A 11 -13.07 -25.23 -2.00
N ARG A 12 -13.18 -25.76 -0.78
CA ARG A 12 -14.22 -25.36 0.18
C ARG A 12 -14.06 -23.90 0.63
N LEU A 13 -12.83 -23.48 0.96
CA LEU A 13 -12.53 -22.10 1.37
C LEU A 13 -12.77 -21.10 0.23
N LEU A 14 -12.39 -21.44 -1.00
CA LEU A 14 -12.69 -20.60 -2.18
C LEU A 14 -14.20 -20.43 -2.40
N ALA A 15 -14.97 -21.51 -2.32
CA ALA A 15 -16.43 -21.43 -2.47
C ALA A 15 -17.09 -20.61 -1.35
N GLN A 16 -16.54 -20.65 -0.12
CA GLN A 16 -16.99 -19.82 0.99
C GLN A 16 -16.64 -18.34 0.76
N ALA A 17 -15.43 -18.04 0.30
CA ALA A 17 -15.01 -16.68 -0.03
C ALA A 17 -15.85 -16.09 -1.18
N GLU A 18 -16.17 -16.88 -2.21
CA GLU A 18 -17.07 -16.48 -3.31
C GLU A 18 -18.47 -16.15 -2.80
N ALA A 19 -19.01 -16.95 -1.86
CA ALA A 19 -20.30 -16.68 -1.25
C ALA A 19 -20.29 -15.37 -0.44
N LEU A 20 -19.23 -15.13 0.34
CA LEU A 20 -19.05 -13.90 1.12
C LEU A 20 -18.91 -12.65 0.23
N CYS A 21 -18.25 -12.76 -0.93
CA CYS A 21 -18.19 -11.65 -1.89
C CYS A 21 -19.58 -11.19 -2.36
N ALA A 22 -20.60 -12.06 -2.33
CA ALA A 22 -21.96 -11.72 -2.71
C ALA A 22 -22.79 -11.14 -1.54
N GLU A 23 -22.28 -11.21 -0.31
CA GLU A 23 -22.93 -10.66 0.88
C GLU A 23 -22.60 -9.18 1.05
N GLU A 24 -23.54 -8.43 1.65
CA GLU A 24 -23.31 -7.05 2.05
C GLU A 24 -22.25 -7.05 3.17
N PHE A 25 -21.11 -6.37 2.94
CA PHE A 25 -19.96 -6.29 3.84
C PHE A 25 -19.07 -7.55 4.00
N GLY A 26 -19.27 -8.61 3.20
CA GLY A 26 -18.49 -9.85 3.31
C GLY A 26 -17.06 -9.81 2.72
N GLN A 27 -16.64 -8.68 2.14
CA GLN A 27 -15.41 -8.61 1.33
C GLN A 27 -14.12 -8.80 2.15
N ALA A 28 -14.07 -8.28 3.36
CA ALA A 28 -12.90 -8.47 4.25
C ALA A 28 -12.77 -9.93 4.69
N ASP A 29 -13.88 -10.58 5.04
CA ASP A 29 -13.92 -11.99 5.41
C ASP A 29 -13.61 -12.91 4.22
N ALA A 30 -14.09 -12.57 3.02
CA ALA A 30 -13.73 -13.28 1.79
C ALA A 30 -12.22 -13.23 1.53
N ALA A 31 -11.62 -12.04 1.68
CA ALA A 31 -10.17 -11.87 1.58
C ALA A 31 -9.44 -12.68 2.66
N ALA A 32 -9.96 -12.70 3.89
CA ALA A 32 -9.39 -13.44 5.02
C ALA A 32 -9.19 -14.93 4.72
N LEU A 33 -10.22 -15.58 4.17
CA LEU A 33 -10.16 -16.99 3.76
C LEU A 33 -9.16 -17.21 2.63
N CYS A 34 -9.06 -16.27 1.69
CA CYS A 34 -8.09 -16.35 0.60
C CYS A 34 -6.64 -16.23 1.10
N TYR A 35 -6.39 -15.36 2.08
CA TYR A 35 -5.09 -15.26 2.70
C TYR A 35 -4.70 -16.51 3.51
N GLU A 36 -5.66 -17.23 4.11
CA GLU A 36 -5.39 -18.55 4.72
C GLU A 36 -4.90 -19.57 3.67
N ILE A 37 -5.45 -19.52 2.47
CA ILE A 37 -4.97 -20.33 1.34
C ILE A 37 -3.56 -19.88 0.95
N LEU A 38 -3.34 -18.57 0.76
CA LEU A 38 -2.04 -18.02 0.35
C LEU A 38 -0.94 -18.24 1.40
N ALA A 39 -1.29 -18.33 2.67
CA ALA A 39 -0.36 -18.72 3.73
C ALA A 39 0.26 -20.09 3.43
N LEU A 40 -0.54 -21.07 3.00
CA LEU A 40 -0.05 -22.43 2.73
C LEU A 40 0.38 -22.65 1.27
N PHE A 41 -0.21 -21.90 0.34
CA PHE A 41 0.01 -21.98 -1.11
C PHE A 41 0.23 -20.57 -1.67
N PRO A 42 1.43 -20.00 -1.51
CA PRO A 42 1.68 -18.58 -1.80
C PRO A 42 1.50 -18.20 -3.27
N GLU A 43 1.56 -19.18 -4.18
CA GLU A 43 1.39 -18.99 -5.63
C GLU A 43 -0.03 -19.30 -6.12
N HIS A 44 -1.01 -19.45 -5.21
CA HIS A 44 -2.37 -19.81 -5.59
C HIS A 44 -3.12 -18.64 -6.24
N THR A 45 -2.99 -18.51 -7.56
CA THR A 45 -3.53 -17.40 -8.36
C THR A 45 -5.02 -17.14 -8.14
N THR A 46 -5.86 -18.18 -8.07
CA THR A 46 -7.31 -17.98 -7.85
C THR A 46 -7.63 -17.31 -6.52
N ALA A 47 -6.90 -17.63 -5.44
CA ALA A 47 -7.11 -16.99 -4.14
C ALA A 47 -6.67 -15.53 -4.19
N SER A 48 -5.52 -15.25 -4.84
CA SER A 48 -5.04 -13.89 -5.06
C SER A 48 -6.02 -13.03 -5.86
N GLU A 49 -6.58 -13.55 -6.95
CA GLU A 49 -7.55 -12.83 -7.78
C GLU A 49 -8.92 -12.69 -7.12
N LEU A 50 -9.31 -13.64 -6.26
CA LEU A 50 -10.55 -13.54 -5.50
C LEU A 50 -10.48 -12.41 -4.45
N ILE A 51 -9.32 -12.20 -3.81
CA ILE A 51 -9.10 -11.01 -2.95
C ILE A 51 -9.29 -9.72 -3.75
N TYR A 52 -8.67 -9.65 -4.93
CA TYR A 52 -8.82 -8.48 -5.79
C TYR A 52 -10.28 -8.27 -6.21
N THR A 53 -11.00 -9.33 -6.55
CA THR A 53 -12.43 -9.29 -6.89
C THR A 53 -13.26 -8.79 -5.71
N ALA A 54 -12.98 -9.24 -4.49
CA ALA A 54 -13.63 -8.74 -3.29
C ALA A 54 -13.37 -7.23 -3.10
N PHE A 55 -12.15 -6.78 -3.37
CA PHE A 55 -11.76 -5.36 -3.25
C PHE A 55 -12.35 -4.48 -4.36
N CYS A 56 -12.83 -5.07 -5.45
CA CYS A 56 -13.52 -4.38 -6.53
C CYS A 56 -15.01 -4.14 -6.28
N ASP A 57 -15.53 -4.50 -5.10
CA ASP A 57 -16.91 -4.19 -4.73
C ASP A 57 -17.17 -2.66 -4.72
N PRO A 58 -18.18 -2.15 -5.45
CA PRO A 58 -18.43 -0.71 -5.55
C PRO A 58 -18.70 -0.02 -4.22
N GLN A 59 -19.39 -0.68 -3.29
CA GLN A 59 -19.72 -0.10 -1.99
C GLN A 59 -18.45 0.00 -1.14
N LEU A 60 -17.64 -1.06 -1.11
CA LEU A 60 -16.37 -1.10 -0.41
C LEU A 60 -15.41 -0.01 -0.91
N ILE A 61 -15.32 0.18 -2.23
CA ILE A 61 -14.51 1.23 -2.85
C ILE A 61 -14.96 2.61 -2.36
N TYR A 62 -16.26 2.87 -2.39
CA TYR A 62 -16.83 4.14 -1.95
C TYR A 62 -16.54 4.40 -0.46
N GLU A 63 -16.75 3.40 0.39
CA GLU A 63 -16.54 3.51 1.83
C GLU A 63 -15.09 3.74 2.20
N ASN A 64 -14.17 2.98 1.61
CA ASN A 64 -12.74 3.16 1.83
C ASN A 64 -12.26 4.52 1.33
N ARG A 65 -12.67 4.97 0.14
CA ARG A 65 -12.32 6.30 -0.36
C ARG A 65 -12.83 7.40 0.57
N LYS A 66 -14.07 7.29 1.05
CA LYS A 66 -14.67 8.23 2.00
C LYS A 66 -13.97 8.21 3.37
N ALA A 67 -13.52 7.06 3.84
CA ALA A 67 -12.77 6.93 5.08
C ALA A 67 -11.39 7.58 4.95
N LEU A 68 -10.69 7.32 3.83
CA LEU A 68 -9.39 7.93 3.54
C LEU A 68 -9.50 9.45 3.44
N SER A 69 -10.48 9.99 2.71
CA SER A 69 -10.62 11.45 2.48
C SER A 69 -10.91 12.26 3.75
N ARG A 70 -11.35 11.62 4.84
CA ARG A 70 -11.48 12.25 6.16
C ARG A 70 -10.14 12.52 6.85
N THR A 71 -9.08 11.83 6.44
CA THR A 71 -7.78 11.84 7.13
C THR A 71 -6.63 12.26 6.22
N ILE A 72 -6.79 12.10 4.92
CA ILE A 72 -5.80 12.37 3.88
C ILE A 72 -6.49 13.17 2.78
N ASP A 73 -5.94 14.32 2.44
CA ASP A 73 -6.44 15.13 1.34
C ASP A 73 -6.37 14.37 0.01
N GLU A 74 -7.47 14.33 -0.75
CA GLU A 74 -7.55 13.57 -2.01
C GLU A 74 -6.56 14.06 -3.08
N TRP A 75 -6.15 15.32 -2.98
CA TRP A 75 -5.24 15.98 -3.91
C TRP A 75 -3.76 15.92 -3.49
N ASP A 76 -3.47 15.47 -2.27
CA ASP A 76 -2.10 15.35 -1.79
C ASP A 76 -1.46 14.04 -2.28
N ASP A 77 -0.85 14.13 -3.44
CA ASP A 77 -0.24 13.02 -4.16
C ASP A 77 1.26 12.86 -3.85
N ARG A 78 1.72 13.27 -2.68
CA ARG A 78 3.12 13.02 -2.26
C ARG A 78 3.35 11.53 -1.94
N PRO A 79 4.58 11.01 -2.13
CA PRO A 79 4.87 9.57 -1.96
C PRO A 79 4.48 9.03 -0.58
N TRP A 80 4.71 9.78 0.49
CA TRP A 80 4.38 9.37 1.85
C TRP A 80 2.86 9.33 2.10
N GLN A 81 2.06 10.19 1.44
CA GLN A 81 0.60 10.12 1.52
C GLN A 81 0.05 8.91 0.78
N GLN A 82 0.71 8.49 -0.30
CA GLN A 82 0.39 7.23 -0.97
C GLN A 82 0.59 6.05 -0.02
N ARG A 83 1.72 6.00 0.68
CA ARG A 83 1.98 5.00 1.71
C ARG A 83 0.95 5.07 2.85
N ARG A 84 0.60 6.28 3.28
CA ARG A 84 -0.41 6.51 4.32
C ARG A 84 -1.79 5.98 3.92
N ARG A 85 -2.18 6.16 2.66
CA ARG A 85 -3.42 5.57 2.10
C ARG A 85 -3.38 4.06 2.13
N LEU A 86 -2.24 3.47 1.76
CA LEU A 86 -2.04 2.02 1.79
C LEU A 86 -2.12 1.46 3.22
N GLY A 87 -1.39 2.04 4.18
CA GLY A 87 -1.44 1.62 5.59
C GLY A 87 -2.83 1.75 6.21
N LYS A 88 -3.54 2.87 5.95
CA LYS A 88 -4.93 3.03 6.39
C LYS A 88 -5.87 2.01 5.73
N SER A 89 -5.72 1.77 4.43
CA SER A 89 -6.52 0.77 3.72
C SER A 89 -6.30 -0.62 4.28
N PHE A 90 -5.04 -0.98 4.57
CA PHE A 90 -4.69 -2.21 5.25
C PHE A 90 -5.39 -2.32 6.60
N SER A 91 -5.35 -1.26 7.43
CA SER A 91 -6.03 -1.26 8.74
C SER A 91 -7.55 -1.40 8.67
N PHE A 92 -8.19 -0.95 7.58
CA PHE A 92 -9.64 -1.09 7.40
C PHE A 92 -10.03 -2.48 6.91
N MET A 93 -9.16 -3.13 6.15
CA MET A 93 -9.45 -4.40 5.47
C MET A 93 -8.87 -5.62 6.18
N SER A 94 -7.83 -5.44 6.98
CA SER A 94 -7.15 -6.53 7.65
C SER A 94 -8.04 -7.11 8.74
N THR A 95 -8.39 -8.37 8.57
CA THR A 95 -9.02 -9.21 9.59
C THR A 95 -7.99 -9.93 10.45
N TRP A 96 -6.69 -9.70 10.19
CA TRP A 96 -5.66 -10.30 11.01
C TRP A 96 -5.73 -9.70 12.41
N LEU A 97 -6.25 -10.50 13.33
CA LEU A 97 -6.14 -10.30 14.75
C LEU A 97 -5.14 -11.35 15.26
N PRO A 98 -4.25 -11.02 16.20
CA PRO A 98 -3.50 -12.05 16.91
C PRO A 98 -4.51 -13.05 17.50
N PRO A 99 -4.18 -14.35 17.55
CA PRO A 99 -5.13 -15.39 17.93
C PRO A 99 -5.76 -15.08 19.30
N GLN A 100 -7.10 -14.96 19.31
CA GLN A 100 -7.86 -14.69 20.52
C GLN A 100 -8.05 -15.98 21.33
N SER A 101 -7.16 -16.23 22.29
CA SER A 101 -7.53 -16.99 23.48
C SER A 101 -8.40 -16.08 24.38
N PRO A 102 -9.34 -16.65 25.15
CA PRO A 102 -10.29 -15.88 25.96
C PRO A 102 -9.68 -15.13 27.17
N ASN A 103 -8.35 -15.04 27.29
CA ASN A 103 -7.64 -14.31 28.35
C ASN A 103 -6.83 -13.09 27.82
N ASP A 104 -7.04 -12.68 26.55
CA ASP A 104 -5.99 -12.06 25.72
C ASP A 104 -6.09 -10.54 25.50
N GLU A 105 -6.43 -9.73 26.51
CA GLU A 105 -6.08 -8.30 26.43
C GLU A 105 -4.57 -8.06 26.69
N GLU A 106 -3.86 -9.06 27.25
CA GLU A 106 -2.42 -9.00 27.56
C GLU A 106 -1.49 -9.59 26.47
N LEU A 107 -2.03 -10.24 25.42
CA LEU A 107 -1.23 -11.13 24.55
C LEU A 107 -0.68 -10.50 23.26
N PHE A 108 -1.12 -9.29 22.91
CA PHE A 108 -0.42 -8.43 21.96
C PHE A 108 0.11 -7.22 22.71
N ALA A 109 0.91 -7.47 23.75
CA ALA A 109 1.76 -6.48 24.38
C ALA A 109 3.19 -6.62 23.80
N PRO A 110 3.93 -5.52 23.60
CA PRO A 110 5.31 -5.61 23.19
C PRO A 110 6.12 -6.34 24.28
N PRO A 111 7.15 -7.13 23.92
CA PRO A 111 7.98 -7.81 24.91
C PRO A 111 8.56 -6.81 25.92
N PRO A 112 8.37 -7.00 27.24
CA PRO A 112 8.65 -5.94 28.23
C PRO A 112 10.09 -5.46 28.28
N ASP A 113 11.03 -6.31 27.90
CA ASP A 113 12.46 -6.04 27.88
C ASP A 113 12.90 -5.10 26.75
N ILE A 114 12.14 -5.06 25.65
CA ILE A 114 12.41 -4.21 24.47
C ILE A 114 11.23 -3.30 24.12
N ALA A 115 10.22 -3.21 24.98
CA ALA A 115 9.01 -2.41 24.76
C ALA A 115 9.31 -0.93 24.47
N ALA A 116 10.26 -0.32 25.20
CA ALA A 116 10.68 1.06 24.96
C ALA A 116 11.35 1.24 23.57
N MET A 117 12.10 0.24 23.10
CA MET A 117 12.70 0.29 21.77
C MET A 117 11.63 0.14 20.67
N LEU A 118 10.64 -0.73 20.87
CA LEU A 118 9.54 -0.89 19.91
C LEU A 118 8.67 0.37 19.82
N ASP A 119 8.37 1.00 20.97
CA ASP A 119 7.64 2.27 21.01
C ASP A 119 8.41 3.38 20.29
N GLU A 120 9.73 3.48 20.51
CA GLU A 120 10.59 4.43 19.81
C GLU A 120 10.63 4.15 18.29
N GLY A 121 10.81 2.90 17.88
CA GLY A 121 10.77 2.54 16.46
C GLY A 121 9.42 2.84 15.80
N GLN A 122 8.31 2.58 16.50
CA GLN A 122 6.97 2.97 16.06
C GLN A 122 6.83 4.48 15.93
N HIS A 123 7.35 5.25 16.89
CA HIS A 123 7.35 6.71 16.85
C HIS A 123 8.07 7.22 15.60
N GLN A 124 9.22 6.64 15.27
CA GLN A 124 9.97 6.98 14.05
C GLN A 124 9.21 6.63 12.76
N LEU A 125 8.51 5.48 12.70
CA LEU A 125 7.61 5.17 11.57
C LEU A 125 6.45 6.15 11.47
N MET A 126 5.87 6.55 12.60
CA MET A 126 4.76 7.49 12.67
C MET A 126 5.16 8.88 12.16
N GLN A 127 6.39 9.31 12.44
CA GLN A 127 6.92 10.57 11.91
C GLN A 127 6.95 10.55 10.37
N ASP A 128 7.42 9.49 9.72
CA ASP A 128 7.35 9.41 8.25
C ASP A 128 5.90 9.30 7.76
N PHE A 129 5.08 8.49 8.43
CA PHE A 129 3.68 8.28 8.07
C PHE A 129 2.83 9.57 8.11
N LEU A 130 3.06 10.45 9.10
CA LEU A 130 2.31 11.69 9.27
C LEU A 130 2.94 12.89 8.57
N MET A 131 4.27 12.95 8.53
CA MET A 131 5.01 14.16 8.12
C MET A 131 5.84 13.96 6.85
N GLY A 132 5.94 12.74 6.32
CA GLY A 132 6.75 12.44 5.13
C GLY A 132 8.26 12.54 5.38
N GLN A 133 8.68 12.38 6.63
CA GLN A 133 10.09 12.38 7.03
C GLN A 133 10.75 11.04 6.69
N THR A 134 11.34 10.95 5.50
CA THR A 134 11.97 9.71 5.00
C THR A 134 13.04 9.13 5.93
N LYS A 135 13.68 9.96 6.78
CA LYS A 135 14.66 9.51 7.77
C LYS A 135 14.06 8.63 8.87
N GLY A 136 12.78 8.80 9.20
CA GLY A 136 12.11 8.05 10.27
C GLY A 136 12.07 6.55 9.98
N ALA A 137 11.81 6.16 8.74
CA ALA A 137 11.81 4.75 8.33
C ALA A 137 13.19 4.09 8.46
N ASP A 138 14.24 4.79 8.01
CA ASP A 138 15.62 4.32 8.11
C ASP A 138 16.03 4.14 9.58
N VAL A 139 15.69 5.12 10.43
CA VAL A 139 16.03 5.09 11.87
C VAL A 139 15.25 4.00 12.60
N ALA A 140 13.96 3.83 12.28
CA ALA A 140 13.14 2.74 12.79
C ALA A 140 13.77 1.36 12.53
N TRP A 141 14.28 1.13 11.32
CA TRP A 141 14.98 -0.12 11.00
C TRP A 141 16.16 -0.41 11.94
N HIS A 142 16.99 0.61 12.22
CA HIS A 142 18.13 0.44 13.11
C HIS A 142 17.71 0.16 14.57
N ILE A 143 16.65 0.80 15.04
CA ILE A 143 16.10 0.54 16.38
C ILE A 143 15.55 -0.89 16.47
N PHE A 144 14.77 -1.32 15.47
CA PHE A 144 14.22 -2.67 15.43
C PHE A 144 15.31 -3.74 15.31
N ALA A 145 16.38 -3.48 14.55
CA ALA A 145 17.52 -4.38 14.48
C ALA A 145 18.20 -4.57 15.84
N GLU A 146 18.28 -3.53 16.69
CA GLU A 146 18.73 -3.69 18.08
C GLU A 146 17.72 -4.42 18.95
N ALA A 147 16.41 -4.11 18.82
CA ALA A 147 15.37 -4.81 19.57
C ALA A 147 15.44 -6.34 19.32
N ILE A 148 15.66 -6.77 18.07
CA ILE A 148 15.84 -8.18 17.71
C ILE A 148 17.08 -8.80 18.37
N LYS A 149 18.17 -8.04 18.58
CA LYS A 149 19.39 -8.55 19.23
C LYS A 149 19.24 -8.70 20.74
N TYR A 150 18.51 -7.78 21.37
CA TYR A 150 18.42 -7.67 22.83
C TYR A 150 17.19 -8.39 23.42
N THR A 151 16.23 -8.77 22.58
CA THR A 151 15.00 -9.43 23.03
C THR A 151 15.24 -10.82 23.61
N ASN A 152 14.54 -11.14 24.70
CA ASN A 152 14.40 -12.48 25.25
C ASN A 152 13.24 -13.25 24.59
N ASP A 153 12.40 -12.58 23.80
CA ASP A 153 11.29 -13.18 23.04
C ASP A 153 11.36 -12.79 21.55
N PRO A 154 12.22 -13.46 20.77
CA PRO A 154 12.39 -13.17 19.34
C PRO A 154 11.11 -13.38 18.52
N HIS A 155 10.27 -14.33 18.91
CA HIS A 155 9.02 -14.64 18.22
C HIS A 155 8.06 -13.45 18.25
N THR A 156 7.69 -13.02 19.46
CA THR A 156 6.78 -11.89 19.66
C THR A 156 7.37 -10.60 19.09
N THR A 157 8.69 -10.39 19.24
CA THR A 157 9.38 -9.21 18.71
C THR A 157 9.27 -9.11 17.18
N LEU A 158 9.58 -10.18 16.46
CA LEU A 158 9.50 -10.20 15.00
C LEU A 158 8.05 -10.05 14.52
N LEU A 159 7.09 -10.69 15.18
CA LEU A 159 5.67 -10.53 14.85
C LEU A 159 5.21 -9.08 15.00
N TRP A 160 5.60 -8.42 16.10
CA TRP A 160 5.32 -7.01 16.35
C TRP A 160 5.92 -6.09 15.30
N ILE A 161 7.20 -6.25 14.98
CA ILE A 161 7.89 -5.42 13.99
C ILE A 161 7.24 -5.59 12.61
N GLY A 162 6.92 -6.83 12.21
CA GLY A 162 6.24 -7.11 10.95
C GLY A 162 4.86 -6.44 10.88
N TYR A 163 4.08 -6.51 11.96
CA TYR A 163 2.80 -5.82 12.08
C TYR A 163 2.94 -4.29 12.00
N LEU A 164 3.88 -3.70 12.75
CA LEU A 164 4.12 -2.25 12.76
C LEU A 164 4.46 -1.72 11.36
N TYR A 165 5.31 -2.42 10.62
CA TYR A 165 5.61 -2.06 9.23
C TYR A 165 4.37 -2.14 8.33
N ALA A 166 3.58 -3.23 8.43
CA ALA A 166 2.38 -3.42 7.63
C ALA A 166 1.32 -2.34 7.90
N GLU A 167 1.07 -2.01 9.18
CA GLU A 167 0.13 -0.96 9.58
C GLU A 167 0.48 0.42 9.01
N HIS A 168 1.78 0.71 8.86
CA HIS A 168 2.28 1.97 8.30
C HIS A 168 2.49 1.91 6.77
N GLY A 169 2.10 0.80 6.10
CA GLY A 169 2.18 0.64 4.65
C GLY A 169 3.56 0.27 4.10
N TYR A 170 4.49 -0.17 4.95
CA TYR A 170 5.82 -0.70 4.59
C TYR A 170 5.74 -2.20 4.35
N PHE A 171 4.98 -2.62 3.34
CA PHE A 171 4.70 -4.05 3.14
C PHE A 171 5.94 -4.85 2.71
N ALA A 172 6.95 -4.23 2.09
CA ALA A 172 8.18 -4.94 1.73
C ALA A 172 8.97 -5.32 2.99
N GLU A 173 9.20 -4.34 3.87
CA GLU A 173 9.88 -4.49 5.14
C GLU A 173 9.10 -5.42 6.09
N ALA A 174 7.77 -5.32 6.10
CA ALA A 174 6.91 -6.24 6.83
C ALA A 174 7.10 -7.69 6.35
N VAL A 175 7.13 -7.92 5.03
CA VAL A 175 7.34 -9.26 4.47
C VAL A 175 8.72 -9.79 4.84
N ASP A 176 9.78 -8.98 4.72
CA ASP A 176 11.14 -9.41 5.06
C ASP A 176 11.25 -9.88 6.53
N ILE A 177 10.65 -9.12 7.45
CA ILE A 177 10.63 -9.48 8.88
C ILE A 177 9.80 -10.74 9.15
N LEU A 178 8.63 -10.85 8.52
CA LEU A 178 7.75 -12.00 8.69
C LEU A 178 8.30 -13.26 8.00
N GLU A 179 9.10 -13.14 6.95
CA GLU A 179 9.84 -14.26 6.35
C GLU A 179 10.90 -14.80 7.34
N ILE A 180 11.61 -13.92 8.04
CA ILE A 180 12.54 -14.33 9.11
C ILE A 180 11.78 -15.09 10.20
N LEU A 181 10.61 -14.58 10.60
CA LEU A 181 9.74 -15.23 11.59
C LEU A 181 9.27 -16.60 11.13
N GLU A 182 8.79 -16.74 9.89
CA GLU A 182 8.35 -18.02 9.31
C GLU A 182 9.47 -19.06 9.23
N VAL A 183 10.70 -18.63 8.90
CA VAL A 183 11.87 -19.53 8.86
C VAL A 183 12.21 -20.04 10.27
N GLN A 184 12.13 -19.18 11.28
CA GLN A 184 12.47 -19.54 12.66
C GLN A 184 11.35 -20.32 13.37
N PHE A 185 10.09 -20.00 13.07
CA PHE A 185 8.90 -20.53 13.73
C PHE A 185 7.87 -21.08 12.71
N PRO A 186 8.22 -22.12 11.93
CA PRO A 186 7.41 -22.62 10.82
C PRO A 186 6.11 -23.33 11.24
N GLN A 187 5.72 -23.29 12.51
CA GLN A 187 4.44 -23.83 12.99
C GLN A 187 3.47 -22.73 13.40
N ASP A 188 3.88 -21.47 13.37
CA ASP A 188 3.01 -20.35 13.70
C ASP A 188 2.09 -20.01 12.50
N SER A 189 0.85 -20.50 12.57
CA SER A 189 -0.15 -20.20 11.55
C SER A 189 -0.57 -18.73 11.54
N ALA A 190 -0.50 -18.01 12.66
CA ALA A 190 -0.90 -16.61 12.74
C ALA A 190 0.15 -15.70 12.08
N ALA A 191 1.44 -15.96 12.34
CA ALA A 191 2.54 -15.30 11.63
C ALA A 191 2.45 -15.51 10.12
N ARG A 192 2.24 -16.75 9.68
CA ARG A 192 2.11 -17.08 8.24
C ARG A 192 0.94 -16.39 7.60
N ARG A 193 -0.17 -16.27 8.32
CA ARG A 193 -1.38 -15.60 7.86
C ARG A 193 -1.12 -14.10 7.67
N LEU A 194 -0.41 -13.44 8.59
CA LEU A 194 0.00 -12.03 8.44
C LEU A 194 1.00 -11.86 7.28
N TRP A 195 1.97 -12.76 7.17
CA TRP A 195 2.95 -12.78 6.07
C TRP A 195 2.25 -12.83 4.70
N ALA A 196 1.29 -13.74 4.54
CA ALA A 196 0.55 -13.91 3.30
C ALA A 196 -0.23 -12.65 2.91
N GLU A 197 -0.81 -11.97 3.91
CA GLU A 197 -1.55 -10.73 3.70
C GLU A 197 -0.61 -9.59 3.33
N ALA A 198 0.43 -9.34 4.12
CA ALA A 198 1.43 -8.30 3.84
C ALA A 198 2.06 -8.51 2.45
N ARG A 199 2.36 -9.75 2.08
CA ARG A 199 2.88 -10.11 0.74
C ARG A 199 1.90 -9.78 -0.37
N TRP A 200 0.63 -10.13 -0.21
CA TRP A 200 -0.38 -9.79 -1.20
C TRP A 200 -0.51 -8.27 -1.33
N TRP A 201 -0.56 -7.52 -0.23
CA TRP A 201 -0.61 -6.06 -0.27
C TRP A 201 0.62 -5.44 -0.97
N ARG A 202 1.84 -5.92 -0.66
CA ARG A 202 3.07 -5.51 -1.35
C ARG A 202 2.98 -5.69 -2.86
N ASP A 203 2.50 -6.86 -3.28
CA ASP A 203 2.48 -7.25 -4.69
C ASP A 203 1.31 -6.59 -5.46
N ASN A 204 0.26 -6.16 -4.74
CA ASN A 204 -0.99 -5.64 -5.32
C ASN A 204 -1.28 -4.17 -4.98
N GLN A 205 -0.40 -3.47 -4.26
CA GLN A 205 -0.58 -2.07 -3.85
C GLN A 205 -0.89 -1.12 -5.02
N GLY A 206 -0.37 -1.42 -6.22
CA GLY A 206 -0.59 -0.63 -7.43
C GLY A 206 -1.95 -0.85 -8.09
N ARG A 207 -2.77 -1.80 -7.62
CA ARG A 207 -4.10 -2.09 -8.19
C ARG A 207 -5.25 -1.96 -7.19
N ILE A 208 -5.00 -1.48 -5.97
CA ILE A 208 -6.06 -1.29 -4.97
C ILE A 208 -7.08 -0.26 -5.47
N PRO A 209 -8.36 -0.60 -5.69
CA PRO A 209 -9.26 0.23 -6.51
C PRO A 209 -9.62 1.60 -5.94
N TRP A 210 -9.50 1.80 -4.62
CA TRP A 210 -9.76 3.07 -3.95
C TRP A 210 -8.49 3.89 -3.65
N VAL A 211 -7.30 3.36 -3.96
CA VAL A 211 -6.03 4.07 -3.79
C VAL A 211 -5.54 4.55 -5.16
N PRO A 212 -5.27 5.85 -5.36
CA PRO A 212 -4.74 6.35 -6.62
C PRO A 212 -3.42 5.66 -7.00
N THR A 213 -3.22 5.23 -8.24
CA THR A 213 -1.99 4.52 -8.63
C THR A 213 -0.84 5.50 -8.90
N ILE A 214 0.40 5.05 -8.66
CA ILE A 214 1.61 5.88 -8.87
C ILE A 214 1.71 6.34 -10.34
N ASP A 215 1.34 5.47 -11.27
CA ASP A 215 1.35 5.74 -12.72
C ASP A 215 0.26 6.74 -13.17
N ALA A 216 -0.75 7.01 -12.34
CA ALA A 216 -1.75 8.06 -12.58
C ALA A 216 -1.25 9.48 -12.21
N GLY A 217 0.07 9.63 -12.07
CA GLY A 217 0.71 10.83 -11.53
C GLY A 217 0.58 10.95 -10.02
N ALA A 218 0.02 9.96 -9.33
CA ALA A 218 0.02 9.93 -7.87
C ALA A 218 1.42 9.58 -7.36
N GLY A 219 1.80 10.08 -6.19
CA GLY A 219 3.09 9.77 -5.58
C GLY A 219 4.26 10.63 -6.04
N ASN A 220 4.09 11.60 -6.95
CA ASN A 220 5.16 12.54 -7.33
C ASN A 220 4.96 13.97 -6.79
N GLY A 221 3.86 14.23 -6.07
CA GLY A 221 3.55 15.54 -5.47
C GLY A 221 3.12 16.63 -6.46
N ARG A 222 2.83 16.29 -7.72
CA ARG A 222 2.49 17.28 -8.76
C ARG A 222 1.16 17.98 -8.47
N ARG A 223 0.09 17.23 -8.17
CA ARG A 223 -1.24 17.81 -7.88
C ARG A 223 -1.19 18.66 -6.62
N TYR A 224 -0.46 18.19 -5.60
CA TYR A 224 -0.19 18.96 -4.39
C TYR A 224 0.45 20.32 -4.71
N ARG A 225 1.52 20.33 -5.51
CA ARG A 225 2.18 21.57 -5.94
C ARG A 225 1.27 22.47 -6.76
N GLU A 226 0.49 21.93 -7.69
CA GLU A 226 -0.41 22.71 -8.54
C GLU A 226 -1.48 23.42 -7.70
N ILE A 227 -2.08 22.75 -6.72
CA ILE A 227 -3.04 23.37 -5.79
C ILE A 227 -2.36 24.40 -4.89
N MET A 228 -1.18 24.07 -4.35
CA MET A 228 -0.46 25.01 -3.51
C MET A 228 -0.04 26.27 -4.27
N ARG A 229 0.30 26.18 -5.57
CA ARG A 229 0.54 27.35 -6.43
C ARG A 229 -0.70 28.22 -6.64
N GLN A 230 -1.90 27.64 -6.61
CA GLN A 230 -3.14 28.42 -6.70
C GLN A 230 -3.41 29.20 -5.40
N ILE A 231 -2.98 28.65 -4.25
CA ILE A 231 -3.13 29.28 -2.93
C ILE A 231 -2.01 30.31 -2.70
N ASP A 232 -0.77 29.94 -3.02
CA ASP A 232 0.44 30.75 -2.95
C ASP A 232 1.21 30.66 -4.28
N PRO A 233 1.09 31.67 -5.16
CA PRO A 233 1.80 31.70 -6.45
C PRO A 233 3.33 31.60 -6.34
N ASN A 234 3.93 31.80 -5.17
CA ASN A 234 5.37 31.68 -4.94
C ASN A 234 5.78 30.31 -4.33
N PHE A 235 4.86 29.34 -4.27
CA PHE A 235 5.09 28.02 -3.67
C PHE A 235 6.28 27.25 -4.28
N ASP A 236 6.69 27.59 -5.50
CA ASP A 236 7.80 26.96 -6.25
C ASP A 236 9.21 27.11 -5.64
N SER A 237 9.32 27.63 -4.41
CA SER A 237 10.58 27.79 -3.69
C SER A 237 10.82 26.78 -2.57
N PHE A 238 9.87 25.88 -2.27
CA PHE A 238 9.95 25.00 -1.08
C PHE A 238 10.47 23.58 -1.33
N GLU A 239 10.90 23.23 -2.55
CA GLU A 239 11.27 21.85 -2.89
C GLU A 239 12.76 21.49 -2.85
N THR A 240 13.63 22.37 -2.37
CA THR A 240 15.05 22.03 -2.22
C THR A 240 15.59 22.50 -0.87
N ALA A 241 15.76 21.54 0.04
CA ALA A 241 16.43 21.64 1.33
C ALA A 241 15.74 22.52 2.39
N ASP A 242 15.54 21.93 3.57
CA ASP A 242 15.17 22.60 4.82
C ASP A 242 13.82 23.34 4.81
N ASN A 243 12.71 22.59 4.78
CA ASN A 243 11.48 23.10 5.38
C ASN A 243 11.60 22.97 6.92
N PRO A 244 11.75 24.07 7.67
CA PRO A 244 11.91 24.02 9.13
C PRO A 244 10.67 23.46 9.86
N LEU A 245 9.53 23.31 9.17
CA LEU A 245 8.33 22.65 9.71
C LEU A 245 8.36 21.12 9.57
N LEU A 246 9.35 20.57 8.86
CA LEU A 246 9.59 19.14 8.70
C LEU A 246 10.92 18.72 9.34
N GLU A 247 11.31 19.39 10.45
CA GLU A 247 12.50 19.04 11.21
C GLU A 247 12.37 17.59 11.72
N TYR A 248 13.32 16.75 11.32
CA TYR A 248 13.43 15.38 11.80
C TYR A 248 13.59 15.39 13.32
N ILE A 249 12.71 14.67 14.02
CA ILE A 249 12.78 14.57 15.47
C ILE A 249 13.61 13.33 15.81
N PRO A 250 14.84 13.51 16.33
CA PRO A 250 15.72 12.38 16.64
C PRO A 250 15.11 11.49 17.71
N PRO A 251 15.45 10.19 17.72
CA PRO A 251 14.88 9.27 18.69
C PRO A 251 15.34 9.57 20.10
N GLU A 252 14.53 9.19 21.07
CA GLU A 252 14.86 9.38 22.47
C GLU A 252 15.95 8.39 22.90
N VAL A 253 17.17 8.90 23.07
CA VAL A 253 18.36 8.08 23.42
C VAL A 253 18.16 7.29 24.72
N ALA A 254 17.27 7.74 25.62
CA ALA A 254 16.94 7.02 26.85
C ALA A 254 16.22 5.67 26.61
N ASN A 255 15.56 5.52 25.46
CA ASN A 255 14.84 4.30 25.08
C ASN A 255 15.72 3.29 24.33
N LEU A 256 17.00 3.62 24.09
CA LEU A 256 17.92 2.87 23.24
C LEU A 256 19.09 2.28 24.04
N PRO A 257 19.74 1.21 23.54
CA PRO A 257 20.97 0.70 24.14
C PRO A 257 22.05 1.78 24.27
N ALA A 258 22.85 1.72 25.34
CA ALA A 258 23.88 2.73 25.62
C ALA A 258 24.98 2.83 24.54
N ASP A 259 25.15 1.77 23.76
CA ASP A 259 26.08 1.67 22.63
C ASP A 259 25.42 1.94 21.27
N PHE A 260 24.14 2.29 21.24
CA PHE A 260 23.43 2.59 19.99
C PHE A 260 24.06 3.78 19.27
N GLN A 261 24.38 3.58 17.99
CA GLN A 261 24.89 4.63 17.12
C GLN A 261 23.79 5.00 16.13
N LEU A 262 23.39 6.28 16.15
CA LEU A 262 22.48 6.80 15.14
C LEU A 262 23.09 6.63 13.74
N PRO A 263 22.27 6.29 12.73
CA PRO A 263 22.75 6.16 11.36
C PRO A 263 23.41 7.48 10.95
N MET A 264 24.69 7.42 10.56
CA MET A 264 25.36 8.61 10.02
C MET A 264 24.61 9.08 8.78
N THR A 265 24.25 10.36 8.73
CA THR A 265 23.75 11.00 7.52
C THR A 265 24.77 10.75 6.41
N LEU A 266 24.39 10.07 5.33
CA LEU A 266 25.26 9.89 4.17
C LEU A 266 25.73 11.26 3.72
N SER A 267 27.04 11.46 3.63
CA SER A 267 27.57 12.78 3.26
C SER A 267 27.13 13.11 1.83
N PRO A 268 26.89 14.39 1.50
CA PRO A 268 26.55 14.80 0.14
C PRO A 268 27.55 14.29 -0.90
N GLU A 269 28.82 14.16 -0.53
CA GLU A 269 29.88 13.61 -1.39
C GLU A 269 29.68 12.11 -1.68
N LEU A 270 29.25 11.32 -0.70
CA LEU A 270 28.98 9.89 -0.88
C LEU A 270 27.74 9.65 -1.74
N MET A 271 26.71 10.49 -1.58
CA MET A 271 25.50 10.46 -2.43
C MET A 271 25.81 10.84 -3.87
N ALA A 272 26.69 11.83 -4.10
CA ALA A 272 27.15 12.19 -5.43
C ALA A 272 27.94 11.04 -6.08
N GLN A 273 28.80 10.35 -5.32
CA GLN A 273 29.52 9.16 -5.80
C GLN A 273 28.59 8.01 -6.15
N LEU A 274 27.55 7.75 -5.33
CA LEU A 274 26.54 6.73 -5.61
C LEU A 274 25.74 7.04 -6.88
N ALA A 275 25.35 8.31 -7.09
CA ALA A 275 24.65 8.73 -8.31
C ALA A 275 25.53 8.63 -9.57
N GLU A 276 26.85 8.84 -9.43
CA GLU A 276 27.83 8.66 -10.51
C GLU A 276 28.03 7.18 -10.86
N ILE A 277 28.07 6.31 -9.85
CA ILE A 277 28.19 4.84 -9.99
C ILE A 277 26.92 4.24 -10.59
N LEU A 278 25.75 4.70 -10.17
CA LEU A 278 24.43 4.26 -10.65
C LEU A 278 24.00 4.95 -11.95
N GLY A 279 24.96 5.41 -12.76
CA GLY A 279 24.75 6.22 -13.95
C GLY A 279 23.64 5.74 -14.91
N PRO A 280 23.27 6.56 -15.91
CA PRO A 280 21.99 6.50 -16.65
C PRO A 280 21.71 5.22 -17.49
N GLY A 281 22.56 4.19 -17.42
CA GLY A 281 22.42 2.94 -18.15
C GLY A 281 21.46 1.90 -17.54
N VAL A 282 21.03 2.04 -16.29
CA VAL A 282 20.22 1.01 -15.60
C VAL A 282 18.71 1.10 -15.92
N SER A 283 18.22 2.18 -16.57
CA SER A 283 16.77 2.36 -16.81
C SER A 283 16.23 1.75 -18.11
N THR A 284 17.04 1.13 -18.95
CA THR A 284 16.63 0.70 -20.32
C THR A 284 16.13 -0.75 -20.41
N GLY A 285 15.49 -1.25 -19.35
CA GLY A 285 14.99 -2.64 -19.29
C GLY A 285 13.58 -2.83 -18.75
N LEU A 286 12.89 -1.78 -18.27
CA LEU A 286 11.49 -1.89 -17.89
C LEU A 286 10.65 -1.87 -19.17
N LYS A 287 10.15 -3.05 -19.56
CA LYS A 287 9.16 -3.20 -20.63
C LYS A 287 7.97 -2.28 -20.31
N LYS A 288 7.88 -1.16 -21.03
CA LYS A 288 6.69 -0.33 -21.10
C LYS A 288 5.56 -1.10 -21.78
N GLY A 289 4.42 -1.13 -21.12
CA GLY A 289 3.11 -1.11 -21.77
C GLY A 289 1.99 -1.53 -20.82
N PRO A 290 0.72 -1.11 -21.05
CA PRO A 290 0.22 -0.14 -22.02
C PRO A 290 -0.71 0.95 -21.40
N VAL A 291 -1.29 1.78 -22.27
CA VAL A 291 -2.29 2.86 -22.07
C VAL A 291 -1.71 4.27 -21.98
N ASP A 292 -1.89 4.99 -23.08
CA ASP A 292 -1.63 6.42 -23.27
C ASP A 292 -2.82 7.23 -22.71
N TRP A 293 -2.60 7.96 -21.62
CA TRP A 293 -3.62 8.79 -20.95
C TRP A 293 -3.60 10.26 -21.37
N GLY A 294 -2.88 10.62 -22.46
CA GLY A 294 -3.00 11.95 -23.07
C GLY A 294 -4.44 12.32 -23.49
N PHE A 295 -5.38 11.38 -23.39
CA PHE A 295 -6.80 11.58 -23.67
C PHE A 295 -7.59 12.23 -22.52
N LEU A 296 -7.21 12.05 -21.25
CA LEU A 296 -7.85 12.77 -20.13
C LEU A 296 -7.52 14.26 -20.19
N ASP A 297 -6.31 14.59 -20.65
CA ASP A 297 -5.87 15.96 -20.92
C ASP A 297 -6.71 16.61 -22.04
N LYS A 298 -7.10 15.86 -23.08
CA LYS A 298 -8.00 16.36 -24.15
C LYS A 298 -9.45 16.53 -23.66
N TYR A 299 -9.92 15.69 -22.74
CA TYR A 299 -11.26 15.79 -22.12
C TYR A 299 -11.39 17.02 -21.22
N GLU A 300 -10.40 17.30 -20.38
CA GLU A 300 -10.38 18.49 -19.52
C GLU A 300 -10.22 19.80 -20.31
N GLN A 301 -9.64 19.73 -21.52
CA GLN A 301 -9.49 20.86 -22.45
C GLN A 301 -10.71 21.07 -23.37
N GLY A 302 -11.69 20.14 -23.38
CA GLY A 302 -12.88 20.22 -24.23
C GLY A 302 -12.69 19.79 -25.69
N ASP A 303 -11.59 19.11 -26.02
CA ASP A 303 -11.18 18.73 -27.37
C ASP A 303 -11.50 17.25 -27.68
N LEU A 304 -12.76 16.86 -27.51
CA LEU A 304 -13.25 15.54 -27.95
C LEU A 304 -13.79 15.65 -29.38
N SER A 305 -13.03 15.17 -30.37
CA SER A 305 -13.55 15.02 -31.74
C SER A 305 -14.27 13.68 -31.89
N ASP A 306 -15.48 13.68 -32.46
CA ASP A 306 -16.31 12.48 -32.67
C ASP A 306 -15.64 11.40 -33.54
N ILE A 307 -14.53 11.74 -34.21
CA ILE A 307 -13.74 10.90 -35.12
C ILE A 307 -13.03 9.75 -34.39
N GLU A 308 -12.80 9.88 -33.08
CA GLU A 308 -12.11 8.86 -32.26
C GLU A 308 -13.06 7.77 -31.71
N ILE A 309 -14.37 7.89 -31.94
CA ILE A 309 -15.39 6.90 -31.52
C ILE A 309 -15.64 5.90 -32.66
N PRO A 310 -15.64 4.57 -32.42
CA PRO A 310 -15.95 3.58 -33.45
C PRO A 310 -17.30 3.84 -34.12
N THR A 311 -17.38 3.68 -35.44
CA THR A 311 -18.55 4.08 -36.25
C THR A 311 -19.85 3.41 -35.77
N TRP A 312 -19.80 2.19 -35.25
CA TRP A 312 -20.97 1.49 -34.70
C TRP A 312 -21.53 2.16 -33.44
N ALA A 313 -20.66 2.76 -32.61
CA ALA A 313 -21.04 3.44 -31.37
C ALA A 313 -21.53 4.88 -31.64
N GLN A 314 -21.07 5.51 -32.72
CA GLN A 314 -21.59 6.79 -33.19
C GLN A 314 -23.09 6.71 -33.56
N TYR A 315 -23.55 5.58 -34.13
CA TYR A 315 -24.97 5.40 -34.42
C TYR A 315 -25.84 5.32 -33.16
N ILE A 316 -25.33 4.76 -32.07
CA ILE A 316 -26.04 4.69 -30.79
C ILE A 316 -26.09 6.07 -30.12
N LEU A 317 -25.01 6.86 -30.26
CA LEU A 317 -24.96 8.24 -29.76
C LEU A 317 -25.92 9.18 -30.48
N LEU A 318 -26.18 8.95 -31.77
CA LEU A 318 -27.15 9.73 -32.56
C LEU A 318 -28.61 9.46 -32.15
N ASP A 319 -28.90 8.34 -31.48
CA ASP A 319 -30.23 7.96 -31.00
C ASP A 319 -30.48 8.38 -29.53
N LEU A 320 -29.49 8.98 -28.86
CA LEU A 320 -29.61 9.46 -27.48
C LEU A 320 -30.01 10.94 -27.45
N ASP A 321 -31.29 11.22 -27.19
CA ASP A 321 -31.84 12.58 -27.11
C ASP A 321 -31.54 13.30 -25.75
N ASP A 322 -31.08 12.57 -24.73
CA ASP A 322 -30.75 13.13 -23.41
C ASP A 322 -29.23 13.37 -23.26
N PRO A 323 -28.78 14.64 -23.12
CA PRO A 323 -27.37 14.99 -23.00
C PRO A 323 -26.66 14.33 -21.81
N LYS A 324 -27.38 14.01 -20.73
CA LYS A 324 -26.79 13.36 -19.56
C LYS A 324 -26.54 11.88 -19.81
N LEU A 325 -27.49 11.19 -20.43
CA LEU A 325 -27.35 9.80 -20.85
C LEU A 325 -26.29 9.66 -21.95
N GLU A 326 -26.21 10.63 -22.86
CA GLU A 326 -25.14 10.70 -23.86
C GLU A 326 -23.75 10.81 -23.20
N ILE A 327 -23.60 11.67 -22.19
CA ILE A 327 -22.35 11.83 -21.43
C ILE A 327 -21.99 10.55 -20.64
N GLU A 328 -22.96 9.93 -19.98
CA GLU A 328 -22.75 8.69 -19.22
C GLU A 328 -22.39 7.52 -20.15
N PHE A 329 -23.04 7.42 -21.30
CA PHE A 329 -22.76 6.39 -22.30
C PHE A 329 -21.39 6.60 -22.97
N LYS A 330 -20.99 7.85 -23.27
CA LYS A 330 -19.63 8.19 -23.73
C LYS A 330 -18.57 7.81 -22.69
N ARG A 331 -18.81 8.08 -21.39
CA ARG A 331 -17.91 7.68 -20.30
C ARG A 331 -17.76 6.15 -20.20
N PHE A 332 -18.88 5.43 -20.30
CA PHE A 332 -18.89 3.98 -20.28
C PHE A 332 -18.12 3.37 -21.46
N LEU A 333 -18.38 3.83 -22.70
CA LEU A 333 -17.70 3.36 -23.91
C LEU A 333 -16.19 3.62 -23.87
N LEU A 334 -15.78 4.78 -23.38
CA LEU A 334 -14.36 5.14 -23.27
C LEU A 334 -13.65 4.31 -22.19
N SER A 335 -14.30 4.04 -21.05
CA SER A 335 -13.78 3.11 -20.03
C SER A 335 -13.68 1.67 -20.56
N PHE A 336 -14.64 1.23 -21.36
CA PHE A 336 -14.69 -0.11 -21.94
C PHE A 336 -13.65 -0.33 -23.05
N LEU A 337 -13.39 0.70 -23.87
CA LEU A 337 -12.39 0.65 -24.95
C LEU A 337 -10.95 0.82 -24.44
N ALA A 338 -10.74 1.53 -23.33
CA ALA A 338 -9.44 1.68 -22.69
C ALA A 338 -9.00 0.42 -21.92
N ASN A 339 -9.97 -0.39 -21.46
CA ASN A 339 -9.75 -1.67 -20.80
C ASN A 339 -10.76 -2.70 -21.32
N PRO A 340 -10.57 -3.24 -22.55
CA PRO A 340 -11.39 -4.34 -23.01
C PRO A 340 -11.08 -5.59 -22.15
N PRO A 341 -12.07 -6.46 -21.90
CA PRO A 341 -11.90 -7.67 -21.09
C PRO A 341 -10.85 -8.64 -21.63
#